data_AF-A0A7Y3VB02-F1
#
_entry.id   AF-A0A7Y3VB02-F1
#
_cell.length_a   1.000
_cell.length_b   1.000
_cell.length_c   1.000
_cell.angle_alpha   90.00
_cell.angle_beta   90.00
_cell.angle_gamma   90.00
#
_symmetry.space_group_name_H-M   'P 1'
#
loop_
_entity.id
_entity.type
_entity.pdbx_description
1 polymer ?
#
loop_
_entity_poly.entity_id
_entity_poly.type
_entity_poly.pdbx_seq_one_letter_code
_entity_poly.pdbx_strand_id
1 'polypeptide(L)' 'MILSELKQTIEQQGSATRKDLAHRFALSEDGVDAMLAVWVKKGVITRLIDTNAANYVTRVRYCLTRENGLPLTVTM' A
#
# COMPACT_ATOMS: atom_id res chain seq x y z
N MET A 1 -2.69 -17.23 6.95
CA MET A 1 -3.44 -16.89 5.73
C MET A 1 -2.75 -15.70 5.09
N ILE A 2 -2.45 -15.77 3.78
CA ILE A 2 -1.53 -14.86 3.09
C ILE A 2 -1.87 -13.37 3.24
N LEU A 3 -3.15 -13.06 3.50
CA LEU A 3 -3.60 -11.74 3.90
C LEU A 3 -2.78 -11.25 5.09
N SER A 4 -2.94 -11.84 6.28
CA SER A 4 -2.28 -11.40 7.53
C SER A 4 -0.77 -11.13 7.38
N GLU A 5 -0.06 -11.93 6.58
CA GLU A 5 1.37 -11.77 6.31
C GLU A 5 1.69 -10.53 5.47
N LEU A 6 0.84 -10.18 4.49
CA LEU A 6 0.96 -8.92 3.74
C LEU A 6 0.87 -7.72 4.68
N LYS A 7 -0.09 -7.70 5.62
CA LYS A 7 -0.19 -6.62 6.62
C LYS A 7 1.02 -6.61 7.52
N GLN A 8 1.42 -7.76 8.05
CA GLN A 8 2.57 -7.86 8.95
C GLN A 8 3.86 -7.37 8.28
N THR A 9 4.00 -7.62 6.98
CA THR A 9 5.12 -7.11 6.18
C THR A 9 5.10 -5.59 6.09
N ILE A 10 3.94 -5.00 5.81
CA ILE A 10 3.76 -3.53 5.76
C ILE A 10 4.00 -2.91 7.14
N GLU A 11 3.59 -3.60 8.22
CA GLU A 11 3.79 -3.19 9.61
C GLU A 11 5.27 -3.20 10.00
N GLN A 12 6.01 -4.26 9.67
CA GLN A 12 7.43 -4.38 9.97
C GLN A 12 8.30 -3.39 9.17
N GLN A 13 7.96 -3.14 7.90
CA GLN A 13 8.71 -2.20 7.05
C GLN A 13 8.23 -0.74 7.19
N GLY A 14 7.08 -0.52 7.82
CA GLY A 14 6.39 0.78 7.90
C GLY A 14 5.69 1.18 6.58
N SER A 15 6.31 0.89 5.43
CA SER A 15 5.69 1.04 4.11
C SER A 15 6.27 0.05 3.11
N ALA A 16 5.46 -0.43 2.17
CA ALA A 16 5.89 -1.32 1.10
C ALA A 16 5.26 -0.92 -0.23
N THR A 17 5.97 -1.12 -1.35
CA THR A 17 5.41 -0.84 -2.67
C THR A 17 4.56 -2.00 -3.16
N ARG A 18 3.58 -1.73 -4.03
CA ARG A 18 2.77 -2.77 -4.67
C ARG A 18 3.63 -3.80 -5.41
N LYS A 19 4.67 -3.33 -6.10
CA LYS A 19 5.62 -4.17 -6.83
C LYS A 19 6.45 -5.07 -5.90
N ASP A 20 6.95 -4.52 -4.80
CA ASP A 20 7.69 -5.29 -3.80
C ASP A 20 6.82 -6.40 -3.19
N LEU A 21 5.58 -6.08 -2.83
CA LEU A 21 4.65 -7.06 -2.28
C LEU A 21 4.29 -8.13 -3.32
N ALA A 22 4.03 -7.73 -4.58
CA ALA A 22 3.77 -8.65 -5.67
C ALA A 22 4.92 -9.64 -5.86
N HIS A 23 6.16 -9.13 -5.89
CA HIS A 23 7.36 -9.96 -6.04
C HIS A 23 7.60 -10.87 -4.83
N ARG A 24 7.50 -10.36 -3.59
CA ARG A 24 7.75 -11.15 -2.37
C ARG A 24 6.74 -12.27 -2.16
N PHE A 25 5.48 -12.04 -2.52
CA PHE A 25 4.40 -13.01 -2.33
C PHE A 25 4.06 -13.80 -3.61
N ALA A 26 4.83 -13.63 -4.68
CA ALA A 26 4.57 -14.22 -5.99
C ALA A 26 3.11 -13.99 -6.48
N LEU A 27 2.59 -12.78 -6.24
CA LEU A 27 1.25 -12.34 -6.60
C LEU A 27 1.31 -11.34 -7.76
N SER A 28 0.21 -11.22 -8.50
CA SER A 28 0.04 -10.09 -9.41
C SER A 28 -0.15 -8.79 -8.64
N GLU A 29 0.24 -7.67 -9.24
CA GLU A 29 0.03 -6.34 -8.63
C GLU A 29 -1.45 -6.09 -8.31
N ASP A 30 -2.36 -6.51 -9.19
CA ASP A 30 -3.80 -6.43 -8.96
C ASP A 30 -4.28 -7.38 -7.86
N GLY A 31 -3.64 -8.54 -7.73
CA GLY A 31 -3.88 -9.49 -6.64
C GLY A 31 -3.52 -8.89 -5.28
N VAL A 32 -2.39 -8.19 -5.19
CA VAL A 32 -2.00 -7.45 -3.98
C VAL A 32 -3.02 -6.35 -3.66
N ASP A 33 -3.43 -5.57 -4.67
CA ASP A 33 -4.46 -4.52 -4.51
C ASP A 33 -5.78 -5.12 -3.98
N ALA A 34 -6.25 -6.24 -4.55
CA ALA A 34 -7.47 -6.91 -4.13
C ALA A 34 -7.40 -7.44 -2.69
N MET A 35 -6.24 -8.01 -2.31
CA MET A 35 -6.03 -8.52 -0.95
C MET A 35 -6.00 -7.37 0.07
N LEU A 36 -5.24 -6.31 -0.21
CA LEU A 36 -5.12 -5.17 0.69
C LEU A 36 -6.38 -4.30 0.74
N ALA A 37 -7.23 -4.35 -0.28
CA ALA A 37 -8.48 -3.58 -0.34
C ALA A 37 -9.38 -3.80 0.88
N VAL A 38 -9.39 -5.01 1.47
CA VAL A 38 -10.16 -5.30 2.68
C VAL A 38 -9.68 -4.46 3.86
N TRP A 39 -8.37 -4.26 4.00
CA TRP A 39 -7.79 -3.46 5.08
C TRP A 39 -7.78 -1.97 4.81
N VAL A 40 -7.67 -1.59 3.54
CA VAL A 40 -7.90 -0.21 3.11
C VAL A 40 -9.32 0.22 3.45
N LYS A 41 -10.34 -0.61 3.12
CA LYS A 41 -11.74 -0.36 3.49
C LYS A 41 -11.97 -0.31 5.01
N LYS A 42 -11.19 -1.07 5.78
CA LYS A 42 -11.24 -1.06 7.25
C LYS A 42 -10.43 0.10 7.88
N GLY A 43 -9.74 0.92 7.07
CA GLY A 43 -8.92 2.02 7.57
C GLY A 43 -7.63 1.59 8.26
N VAL A 44 -7.20 0.33 8.15
CA VAL A 44 -5.99 -0.20 8.80
C VAL A 44 -4.73 0.09 7.96
N ILE A 45 -4.88 0.15 6.64
CA ILE A 45 -3.81 0.39 5.68
C ILE A 45 -4.20 1.58 4.80
N THR A 46 -3.27 2.50 4.61
CA THR A 46 -3.40 3.60 3.66
C THR A 46 -2.71 3.25 2.36
N ARG A 47 -3.39 3.46 1.24
CA ARG A 47 -2.81 3.38 -0.11
C ARG A 47 -2.33 4.76 -0.52
N LEU A 48 -1.04 4.88 -0.81
CA LEU A 48 -0.39 6.07 -1.33
C LEU A 48 -0.14 5.87 -2.82
N ILE A 49 -0.65 6.78 -3.65
CA ILE A 49 -0.50 6.74 -5.10
C ILE A 49 0.30 7.97 -5.49
N ASP A 50 1.51 7.75 -5.96
CA ASP A 50 2.35 8.80 -6.52
C ASP A 50 1.99 8.98 -7.99
N THR A 51 1.68 10.20 -8.38
CA THR A 51 1.41 10.59 -9.77
C THR A 51 2.49 11.54 -10.27
N ASN A 52 2.70 11.59 -11.59
CA ASN A 52 3.55 12.61 -12.21
C ASN A 52 2.74 13.87 -12.58
N ALA A 53 3.42 14.92 -13.07
CA ALA A 53 2.80 16.16 -13.54
C ALA A 53 1.76 15.97 -14.67
N ALA A 54 1.79 14.83 -15.37
CA ALA A 54 0.81 14.45 -16.38
C ALA A 54 -0.29 13.51 -15.85
N ASN A 55 -0.45 13.42 -14.52
CA ASN A 55 -1.43 12.58 -13.81
C ASN A 55 -1.32 11.06 -14.05
N TYR A 56 -0.17 10.58 -14.54
CA TYR A 56 0.08 9.14 -14.62
C TYR A 56 0.58 8.60 -13.28
N VAL A 57 0.00 7.47 -12.86
CA VAL A 57 0.45 6.75 -11.67
C VAL A 57 1.85 6.20 -11.90
N THR A 58 2.83 6.71 -11.15
CA THR A 58 4.22 6.27 -11.23
C THR A 58 4.54 5.21 -10.19
N ARG A 59 3.89 5.26 -9.02
CA ARG A 59 4.16 4.33 -7.92
C ARG A 59 2.95 4.18 -7.01
N VAL A 60 2.72 2.96 -6.54
CA VAL A 60 1.71 2.64 -5.53
C VAL A 60 2.41 2.06 -4.32
N ARG A 61 2.11 2.60 -3.13
CA ARG A 61 2.67 2.19 -1.85
C ARG A 61 1.55 1.94 -0.85
N TYR A 62 1.81 1.07 0.11
CA TYR A 62 0.93 0.81 1.24
C TYR A 62 1.69 1.06 2.52
N CYS A 63 1.07 1.72 3.47
CA CYS A 63 1.57 1.92 4.81
C CYS A 63 0.47 1.65 5.81
N LEU A 64 0.84 1.35 7.06
CA LEU A 64 -0.16 1.34 8.14
C LEU A 64 -0.74 2.73 8.32
N THR A 65 -2.06 2.79 8.50
CA THR A 65 -2.72 4.00 8.95
C THR A 65 -2.24 4.32 10.36
N ARG A 66 -1.39 5.33 10.53
CA ARG A 66 -1.03 5.81 11.88
C ARG A 66 -2.21 6.55 12.47
N GLU A 67 -2.60 6.20 13.70
CA GLU A 67 -3.65 6.86 14.50
C GLU A 67 -3.37 8.34 14.85
N ASN A 68 -2.30 8.95 14.34
CA ASN A 68 -1.96 10.37 14.54
C ASN A 68 -1.25 11.02 13.34
N GLY A 69 -1.39 10.46 12.14
CA GLY A 69 -0.85 11.05 10.91
C GLY A 69 -1.93 11.80 10.15
N LEU A 70 -1.88 13.14 10.17
CA LEU A 70 -2.65 13.94 9.20
C LEU A 70 -2.34 13.43 7.79
N PRO A 71 -3.35 13.09 6.97
CA PRO A 71 -3.13 12.72 5.57
C PRO A 71 -2.66 13.96 4.81
N LEU A 72 -1.34 14.12 4.70
CA LEU A 72 -0.72 15.18 3.93
C LEU A 72 -0.45 14.65 2.51
N THR A 73 -1.12 15.23 1.53
CA THR A 73 -0.75 15.08 0.12
C THR A 73 0.45 16.00 -0.13
N VAL A 74 1.64 15.43 -0.31
CA VAL A 74 2.82 16.17 -0.77
C VAL A 74 2.90 15.99 -2.28
N THR A 75 2.61 17.07 -3.01
CA THR A 75 2.92 17.20 -4.43
C THR A 75 4.37 17.69 -4.56
N MET A 76 5.24 16.90 -5.20
CA MET A 76 6.53 17.35 -5.75
C MET A 76 6.59 17.00 -7.22
#